data_AF-A0A816CHU5-F1
#
_entry.id   AF-A0A816CHU5-F1
#
_cell.length_a   1.000
_cell.length_b   1.000
_cell.length_c   1.000
_cell.angle_alpha   90.00
_cell.angle_beta   90.00
_cell.angle_gamma   90.00
#
_symmetry.space_group_name_H-M   'P 1'
#
loop_
_entity.id
_entity.type
_entity.pdbx_description
1 polymer ?
#
loop_
_entity_poly.entity_id
_entity_poly.type
_entity_poly.pdbx_seq_one_letter_code
_entity_poly.pdbx_strand_id
1 'polypeptide(L)'
;MISKKLGYKHVGVHNLCSTWLVSPQDSIRIANLTIHIGRYLLQNEFGRHISGLEDLPTIGEWPKWWRGVTSLYAAEIAINHIYSSTLGHQHESSVLDHPADSQSSLWNAWHIHCLHNPTYFSKFRHRDDLYYFLRYSQARRIRIIKNYYSVELIVRRLINQFEAMYTRNETVQEKITVRDYVTVLAWRKAYAATGAINL
;
A
#
# COMPACT_ATOMS: atom_id res chain seq x y z
N MET A 1 12.32 -20.88 -13.75
CA MET A 1 11.42 -19.73 -13.53
C MET A 1 9.98 -20.18 -13.84
N ILE A 2 9.02 -19.92 -12.94
CA ILE A 2 7.64 -20.44 -13.06
C ILE A 2 6.93 -19.93 -14.32
N SER A 3 7.19 -18.69 -14.74
CA SER A 3 6.69 -18.12 -16.00
C SER A 3 6.98 -19.02 -17.21
N LYS A 4 8.22 -19.53 -17.34
CA LYS A 4 8.62 -20.46 -18.41
C LYS A 4 7.88 -21.80 -18.32
N LYS A 5 7.65 -22.32 -17.11
CA LYS A 5 6.88 -23.57 -16.88
C LYS A 5 5.44 -23.43 -17.37
N LEU A 6 4.87 -22.23 -17.25
CA LEU A 6 3.51 -21.89 -17.67
C LEU A 6 3.42 -21.39 -19.12
N GLY A 7 4.54 -21.30 -19.85
CA GLY A 7 4.55 -20.77 -21.22
C GLY A 7 4.39 -19.25 -21.34
N TYR A 8 4.55 -18.51 -20.24
CA TYR A 8 4.47 -17.05 -20.22
C TYR A 8 5.84 -16.39 -20.43
N LYS A 9 5.81 -15.24 -21.10
CA LYS A 9 7.00 -14.39 -21.29
C LYS A 9 7.30 -13.64 -19.99
N HIS A 10 8.57 -13.56 -19.64
CA HIS A 10 9.05 -12.75 -18.52
C HIS A 10 10.26 -11.94 -18.96
N VAL A 11 10.21 -10.61 -18.82
CA VAL A 11 11.26 -9.70 -19.32
C VAL A 11 12.24 -9.25 -18.24
N GLY A 12 12.14 -9.82 -17.04
CA GLY A 12 13.07 -9.57 -15.94
C GLY A 12 12.71 -8.33 -15.11
N VAL A 13 11.50 -7.81 -15.27
CA VAL A 13 11.00 -6.71 -14.44
C VAL A 13 10.32 -7.30 -13.20
N HIS A 14 10.81 -6.93 -12.04
CA HIS A 14 10.37 -7.45 -10.74
C HIS A 14 9.77 -6.34 -9.88
N ASN A 15 9.09 -6.72 -8.79
CA ASN A 15 8.51 -5.81 -7.78
C ASN A 15 7.44 -4.85 -8.36
N LEU A 16 6.58 -5.35 -9.25
CA LEU A 16 5.51 -4.58 -9.89
C LEU A 16 4.31 -4.25 -8.98
N CYS A 17 4.30 -4.78 -7.75
CA CYS A 17 3.28 -4.53 -6.71
C CYS A 17 1.82 -4.84 -7.15
N SER A 18 0.85 -4.48 -6.30
CA SER A 18 -0.58 -4.78 -6.51
C SER A 18 -1.37 -3.62 -7.12
N THR A 19 -0.73 -2.48 -7.41
CA THR A 19 -1.40 -1.28 -7.94
C THR A 19 -0.96 -1.07 -9.38
N TRP A 20 -1.91 -1.06 -10.32
CA TRP A 20 -1.64 -0.92 -11.75
C TRP A 20 -2.47 0.21 -12.33
N LEU A 21 -1.83 1.13 -13.05
CA LEU A 21 -2.52 2.19 -13.78
C LEU A 21 -2.43 1.88 -15.28
N VAL A 22 -3.50 1.29 -15.80
CA VAL A 22 -3.56 0.78 -17.18
C VAL A 22 -4.94 1.06 -17.78
N SER A 23 -5.11 0.81 -19.09
CA SER A 23 -6.41 0.89 -19.74
C SER A 23 -7.42 -0.07 -19.10
N PRO A 24 -8.75 0.22 -19.15
CA PRO A 24 -9.76 -0.70 -18.62
C PRO A 24 -9.67 -2.11 -19.23
N GLN A 25 -9.42 -2.21 -20.53
CA GLN A 25 -9.27 -3.48 -21.23
C GLN A 25 -8.06 -4.27 -20.73
N ASP A 26 -6.92 -3.62 -20.53
CA ASP A 26 -5.74 -4.28 -20.00
C ASP A 26 -5.91 -4.67 -18.53
N SER A 27 -6.59 -3.85 -17.73
CA SER A 27 -6.90 -4.20 -16.33
C SER A 27 -7.65 -5.54 -16.23
N ILE A 28 -8.66 -5.75 -17.09
CA ILE A 28 -9.39 -7.02 -17.15
C ILE A 28 -8.48 -8.18 -17.59
N ARG A 29 -7.64 -7.95 -18.61
CA ARG A 29 -6.71 -8.98 -19.11
C ARG A 29 -5.69 -9.40 -18.06
N ILE A 30 -5.08 -8.44 -17.39
CA ILE A 30 -4.10 -8.66 -16.32
C ILE A 30 -4.77 -9.36 -15.15
N ALA A 31 -5.96 -8.91 -14.71
CA ALA A 31 -6.67 -9.52 -13.60
C ALA A 31 -7.03 -11.00 -13.88
N ASN A 32 -7.58 -11.30 -15.07
CA ASN A 32 -7.91 -12.67 -15.45
C ASN A 32 -6.68 -13.58 -15.46
N LEU A 33 -5.58 -13.12 -16.03
CA LEU A 33 -4.34 -13.88 -16.09
C LEU A 33 -3.71 -14.05 -14.70
N THR A 34 -3.75 -13.01 -13.87
CA THR A 34 -3.31 -13.04 -12.47
C THR A 34 -4.08 -14.10 -11.68
N ILE A 35 -5.41 -14.17 -11.83
CA ILE A 35 -6.22 -15.19 -11.15
C ILE A 35 -5.85 -16.59 -11.64
N HIS A 36 -5.67 -16.77 -12.94
CA HIS A 36 -5.30 -18.06 -13.53
C HIS A 36 -3.94 -18.55 -13.01
N ILE A 37 -2.92 -17.70 -13.06
CA ILE A 37 -1.58 -17.99 -12.54
C ILE A 37 -1.63 -18.22 -11.03
N GLY A 38 -2.31 -17.34 -10.28
CA GLY A 38 -2.41 -17.44 -8.83
C GLY A 38 -3.06 -18.75 -8.37
N ARG A 39 -4.09 -19.23 -9.08
CA ARG A 39 -4.68 -20.54 -8.83
C ARG A 39 -3.65 -21.65 -9.00
N TYR A 40 -2.88 -21.62 -10.10
CA TYR A 40 -1.82 -22.60 -10.35
C TYR A 40 -0.77 -22.58 -9.23
N LEU A 41 -0.29 -21.39 -8.84
CA LEU A 41 0.70 -21.23 -7.77
C LEU A 41 0.17 -21.84 -6.45
N LEU A 42 -1.05 -21.50 -6.06
CA LEU A 42 -1.68 -21.98 -4.83
C LEU A 42 -1.83 -23.50 -4.76
N GLN A 43 -2.00 -24.14 -5.91
CA GLN A 43 -2.24 -25.57 -6.02
C GLN A 43 -0.95 -26.39 -6.21
N ASN A 44 0.10 -25.79 -6.78
CA ASN A 44 1.23 -26.56 -7.31
C ASN A 44 2.61 -26.04 -6.91
N GLU A 45 2.74 -24.84 -6.35
CA GLU A 45 4.06 -24.22 -6.18
C GLU A 45 4.40 -23.92 -4.71
N PHE A 46 3.52 -24.21 -3.74
CA PHE A 46 3.81 -24.01 -2.32
C PHE A 46 4.02 -25.31 -1.57
N GLY A 47 5.08 -25.35 -0.76
CA GLY A 47 5.36 -26.40 0.21
C GLY A 47 6.64 -27.18 -0.07
N ARG A 48 6.95 -28.12 0.83
CA ARG A 48 8.22 -28.88 0.86
C ARG A 48 8.47 -29.79 -0.34
N HIS A 49 7.43 -30.13 -1.08
CA HIS A 49 7.52 -31.00 -2.25
C HIS A 49 8.09 -30.28 -3.48
N ILE A 50 8.30 -28.97 -3.38
CA ILE A 50 8.88 -28.13 -4.44
C ILE A 50 10.38 -27.97 -4.17
N SER A 51 11.17 -28.23 -5.21
CA SER A 51 12.63 -28.14 -5.11
C SER A 51 13.09 -26.72 -4.77
N GLY A 52 13.97 -26.60 -3.76
CA GLY A 52 14.46 -25.34 -3.21
C GLY A 52 13.61 -24.77 -2.05
N LEU A 53 12.51 -25.43 -1.69
CA LEU A 53 11.62 -25.04 -0.58
C LEU A 53 11.48 -26.15 0.49
N GLU A 54 12.38 -27.14 0.48
CA GLU A 54 12.34 -28.32 1.35
C GLU A 54 12.38 -27.95 2.84
N ASP A 55 13.12 -26.89 3.16
CA ASP A 55 13.26 -26.37 4.53
C ASP A 55 12.08 -25.50 4.98
N LEU A 56 11.16 -25.13 4.08
CA LEU A 56 10.04 -24.27 4.41
C LEU A 56 8.83 -25.05 4.95
N PRO A 57 7.93 -24.42 5.71
CA PRO A 57 6.62 -24.98 6.03
C PRO A 57 5.81 -25.28 4.76
N THR A 58 4.78 -26.12 4.87
CA THR A 58 3.88 -26.45 3.75
C THR A 58 3.15 -25.25 3.15
N ILE A 59 3.09 -24.13 3.86
CA ILE A 59 2.49 -22.86 3.42
C ILE A 59 3.54 -21.83 2.95
N GLY A 60 4.82 -22.19 2.93
CA GLY A 60 5.92 -21.27 2.70
C GLY A 60 6.19 -20.36 3.91
N GLU A 61 7.21 -19.51 3.81
CA GLU A 61 7.61 -18.57 4.86
C GLU A 61 8.06 -17.24 4.23
N TRP A 62 7.72 -16.12 4.85
CA TRP A 62 8.21 -14.80 4.45
C TRP A 62 9.65 -14.57 4.98
N PRO A 63 10.57 -13.94 4.24
CA PRO A 63 10.42 -13.30 2.92
C PRO A 63 10.72 -14.23 1.73
N LYS A 64 10.77 -15.54 1.97
CA LYS A 64 10.96 -16.54 0.91
C LYS A 64 9.64 -16.76 0.15
N TRP A 65 9.49 -17.91 -0.49
CA TRP A 65 8.29 -18.26 -1.24
C TRP A 65 7.08 -18.39 -0.32
N TRP A 66 6.28 -17.33 -0.25
CA TRP A 66 5.20 -17.21 0.73
C TRP A 66 3.82 -17.17 0.09
N ARG A 67 2.93 -18.06 0.53
CA ARG A 67 1.57 -18.19 -0.02
C ARG A 67 0.73 -16.91 0.13
N GLY A 68 0.97 -16.13 1.18
CA GLY A 68 0.22 -14.90 1.48
C GLY A 68 0.39 -13.78 0.46
N VAL A 69 1.43 -13.82 -0.39
CA VAL A 69 1.72 -12.82 -1.44
C VAL A 69 1.59 -13.39 -2.84
N THR A 70 0.87 -14.50 -2.99
CA THR A 70 0.63 -15.16 -4.30
C THR A 70 0.14 -14.17 -5.36
N SER A 71 -0.75 -13.25 -4.98
CA SER A 71 -1.27 -12.24 -5.92
C SER A 71 -0.17 -11.38 -6.52
N LEU A 72 0.89 -11.07 -5.77
CA LEU A 72 2.03 -10.29 -6.25
C LEU A 72 2.86 -11.09 -7.26
N TYR A 73 3.19 -12.35 -6.96
CA TYR A 73 3.91 -13.22 -7.89
C TYR A 73 3.12 -13.44 -9.20
N ALA A 74 1.82 -13.68 -9.08
CA ALA A 74 0.96 -13.91 -10.23
C ALA A 74 0.80 -12.66 -11.10
N ALA A 75 0.64 -11.49 -10.47
CA ALA A 75 0.54 -10.21 -11.15
C ALA A 75 1.83 -9.86 -11.89
N GLU A 76 2.99 -10.08 -11.26
CA GLU A 76 4.29 -9.86 -11.88
C GLU A 76 4.43 -10.65 -13.19
N ILE A 77 4.10 -11.95 -13.17
CA ILE A 77 4.14 -12.79 -14.36
C ILE A 77 3.13 -12.30 -15.42
N ALA A 78 1.90 -11.96 -15.01
CA ALA A 78 0.86 -11.50 -15.93
C ALA A 78 1.25 -10.20 -16.66
N ILE A 79 1.76 -9.21 -15.92
CA ILE A 79 2.17 -7.91 -16.45
C ILE A 79 3.38 -8.07 -17.37
N ASN A 80 4.40 -8.81 -16.92
CA ASN A 80 5.57 -9.11 -17.76
C ASN A 80 5.17 -9.80 -19.07
N HIS A 81 4.16 -10.68 -19.04
CA HIS A 81 3.70 -11.36 -20.23
C HIS A 81 2.98 -10.41 -21.19
N ILE A 82 1.98 -9.68 -20.69
CA ILE A 82 1.12 -8.79 -21.48
C ILE A 82 1.92 -7.63 -22.07
N TYR A 83 2.85 -7.06 -21.31
CA TYR A 83 3.69 -5.93 -21.73
C TYR A 83 5.10 -6.34 -22.14
N SER A 84 5.33 -7.62 -22.50
CA SER A 84 6.67 -8.13 -22.84
C SER A 84 7.39 -7.36 -23.95
N SER A 85 6.69 -6.61 -24.80
CA SER A 85 7.29 -5.78 -25.86
C SER A 85 7.56 -4.32 -25.47
N THR A 86 6.99 -3.84 -24.35
CA THR A 86 7.06 -2.42 -23.95
C THR A 86 7.64 -2.22 -22.55
N LEU A 87 7.60 -3.25 -21.70
CA LEU A 87 8.10 -3.23 -20.34
C LEU A 87 9.62 -3.35 -20.36
N GLY A 88 10.33 -2.21 -20.27
CA GLY A 88 11.78 -2.14 -20.43
C GLY A 88 12.60 -2.05 -19.13
N HIS A 89 11.99 -1.62 -18.04
CA HIS A 89 12.62 -1.50 -16.73
C HIS A 89 11.56 -1.54 -15.63
N GLN A 90 11.99 -1.78 -14.39
CA GLN A 90 11.12 -1.57 -13.23
C GLN A 90 10.68 -0.11 -13.24
N HIS A 91 9.39 0.13 -13.46
CA HIS A 91 8.86 1.48 -13.38
C HIS A 91 9.08 1.96 -11.94
N GLU A 92 9.93 3.00 -11.78
CA GLU A 92 10.10 3.71 -10.52
C GLU A 92 8.75 4.33 -10.16
N SER A 93 7.97 3.57 -9.41
CA SER A 93 6.61 3.90 -9.04
C SER A 93 6.62 4.79 -7.80
N SER A 94 7.61 5.65 -7.58
CA SER A 94 7.67 6.49 -6.37
C SER A 94 6.38 7.29 -6.13
N VAL A 95 5.59 7.50 -7.19
CA VAL A 95 4.25 8.09 -7.17
C VAL A 95 3.12 7.11 -6.77
N LEU A 96 3.17 5.83 -7.19
CA LEU A 96 2.15 4.80 -6.92
C LEU A 96 2.47 3.86 -5.75
N ASP A 97 3.74 3.75 -5.41
CA ASP A 97 4.29 2.95 -4.31
C ASP A 97 4.98 3.89 -3.31
N HIS A 98 4.31 5.01 -3.03
CA HIS A 98 4.90 6.10 -2.29
C HIS A 98 4.91 5.78 -0.80
N PRO A 99 6.07 5.85 -0.09
CA PRO A 99 6.15 5.46 1.31
C PRO A 99 5.23 6.29 2.21
N ALA A 100 4.45 5.62 3.06
CA ALA A 100 3.53 6.23 4.02
C ALA A 100 4.23 7.06 5.11
N ASP A 101 5.51 6.80 5.35
CA ASP A 101 6.37 7.52 6.27
C ASP A 101 7.18 8.65 5.61
N SER A 102 6.99 8.88 4.31
CA SER A 102 7.74 9.89 3.57
C SER A 102 7.44 11.32 4.02
N GLN A 103 8.50 12.13 4.05
CA GLN A 103 8.46 13.59 4.27
C GLN A 103 8.39 14.39 2.95
N SER A 104 8.26 13.72 1.80
CA SER A 104 7.97 14.40 0.53
C SER A 104 6.53 14.93 0.51
N SER A 105 6.29 15.84 -0.43
CA SER A 105 4.99 16.43 -0.67
C SER A 105 3.92 15.37 -0.91
N LEU A 106 2.77 15.48 -0.23
CA LEU A 106 1.59 14.64 -0.48
C LEU A 106 1.19 14.66 -1.96
N TRP A 107 1.36 15.80 -2.62
CA TRP A 107 0.96 16.01 -4.01
C TRP A 107 1.77 15.19 -5.01
N ASN A 108 2.91 14.64 -4.59
CA ASN A 108 3.73 13.75 -5.42
C ASN A 108 3.34 12.26 -5.25
N ALA A 109 2.37 11.96 -4.39
CA ALA A 109 1.93 10.60 -4.08
C ALA A 109 0.50 10.37 -4.60
N TRP A 110 0.35 9.58 -5.66
CA TRP A 110 -0.97 9.18 -6.16
C TRP A 110 -1.53 8.00 -5.39
N HIS A 111 -0.64 7.11 -4.93
CA HIS A 111 -1.01 6.00 -4.07
C HIS A 111 0.06 5.81 -2.99
N ILE A 112 -0.40 5.83 -1.74
CA ILE A 112 0.45 5.76 -0.55
C ILE A 112 0.49 4.32 -0.07
N HIS A 113 1.69 3.76 0.06
CA HIS A 113 1.93 2.42 0.54
C HIS A 113 2.72 2.42 1.85
N CYS A 114 2.26 1.64 2.82
CA CYS A 114 3.00 1.37 4.04
C CYS A 114 4.07 0.30 3.77
N LEU A 115 5.27 0.74 3.37
CA LEU A 115 6.39 -0.15 3.08
C LEU A 115 6.86 -0.92 4.33
N HIS A 116 7.48 -2.08 4.10
CA HIS A 116 8.13 -2.87 5.14
C HIS A 116 9.53 -2.32 5.44
N ASN A 117 9.61 -1.15 6.07
CA ASN A 117 10.87 -0.51 6.47
C ASN A 117 10.94 -0.36 8.01
N PRO A 118 12.15 -0.16 8.59
CA PRO A 118 12.30 0.07 10.03
C PRO A 118 11.87 1.49 10.45
N THR A 119 11.62 2.39 9.49
CA THR A 119 11.19 3.76 9.72
C THR A 119 9.70 3.79 10.10
N TYR A 120 9.42 4.47 11.21
CA TYR A 120 8.17 4.27 11.95
C TYR A 120 6.96 4.96 11.29
N PHE A 121 6.23 4.18 10.49
CA PHE A 121 4.77 4.08 10.63
C PHE A 121 4.41 2.65 11.04
N SER A 122 4.74 2.27 12.29
CA SER A 122 4.35 0.96 12.80
C SER A 122 2.85 0.92 13.05
N LYS A 123 2.11 0.23 12.18
CA LYS A 123 0.68 -0.04 12.38
C LYS A 123 0.38 -0.65 13.76
N PHE A 124 1.32 -1.45 14.29
CA PHE A 124 1.23 -2.06 15.61
C PHE A 124 1.42 -1.02 16.72
N ARG A 125 2.42 -0.15 16.61
CA ARG A 125 2.62 0.95 17.57
C ARG A 125 1.44 1.91 17.54
N HIS A 126 0.93 2.26 16.36
CA HIS A 126 -0.24 3.13 16.23
C HIS A 126 -1.50 2.50 16.85
N ARG A 127 -1.72 1.19 16.64
CA ARG A 127 -2.76 0.41 17.30
C ARG A 127 -2.58 0.40 18.83
N ASP A 128 -1.36 0.19 19.30
CA ASP A 128 -1.08 0.09 20.74
C ASP A 128 -1.22 1.46 21.42
N ASP A 129 -0.72 2.53 20.80
CA ASP A 129 -0.91 3.91 21.24
C ASP A 129 -2.40 4.28 21.27
N LEU A 130 -3.19 3.81 20.31
CA LEU A 130 -4.66 3.93 20.35
C LEU A 130 -5.25 3.17 21.54
N TYR A 131 -4.85 1.92 21.78
CA TYR A 131 -5.35 1.16 22.94
C TYR A 131 -5.02 1.85 24.25
N TYR A 132 -3.80 2.40 24.40
CA TYR A 132 -3.43 3.22 25.56
C TYR A 132 -4.29 4.49 25.66
N PHE A 133 -4.51 5.18 24.53
CA PHE A 133 -5.36 6.35 24.47
C PHE A 133 -6.80 6.05 24.93
N LEU A 134 -7.37 4.92 24.52
CA LEU A 134 -8.74 4.52 24.87
C LEU A 134 -8.91 4.18 26.35
N ARG A 135 -7.83 3.75 27.01
CA ARG A 135 -7.79 3.50 28.45
C ARG A 135 -7.74 4.78 29.28
N TYR A 136 -7.50 5.94 28.68
CA TYR A 136 -7.51 7.20 29.42
C TYR A 136 -8.93 7.64 29.83
N SER A 137 -9.00 8.42 30.90
CA SER A 137 -10.26 9.08 31.29
C SER A 137 -10.76 10.00 30.18
N GLN A 138 -12.07 10.19 30.08
CA GLN A 138 -12.69 11.02 29.04
C GLN A 138 -12.11 12.45 29.03
N ALA A 139 -11.90 13.05 30.20
CA ALA A 139 -11.28 14.37 30.33
C ALA A 139 -9.84 14.42 29.79
N ARG A 140 -9.05 13.36 30.03
CA ARG A 140 -7.68 13.24 29.50
C ARG A 140 -7.68 12.99 27.98
N ARG A 141 -8.63 12.19 27.48
CA ARG A 141 -8.87 12.01 26.04
C ARG A 141 -9.22 13.34 25.37
N ILE A 142 -10.17 14.11 25.91
CA ILE A 142 -10.56 15.43 25.40
C ILE A 142 -9.39 16.42 25.44
N ARG A 143 -8.55 16.41 26.48
CA ARG A 143 -7.36 17.28 26.55
C ARG A 143 -6.31 16.91 25.50
N ILE A 144 -6.09 15.61 25.26
CA ILE A 144 -5.18 15.12 24.21
C ILE A 144 -5.74 15.45 22.82
N ILE A 145 -7.06 15.27 22.60
CA ILE A 145 -7.77 15.65 21.37
C ILE A 145 -7.65 17.17 21.14
N LYS A 146 -7.85 17.99 22.17
CA LYS A 146 -7.66 19.45 22.11
C LYS A 146 -6.20 19.87 21.92
N ASN A 147 -5.22 19.05 22.27
CA ASN A 147 -3.82 19.30 21.91
C ASN A 147 -3.53 18.91 20.44
N TYR A 148 -4.42 18.13 19.83
CA TYR A 148 -4.44 17.76 18.42
C TYR A 148 -5.31 18.70 17.56
N TYR A 149 -5.53 19.96 17.98
CA TYR A 149 -6.06 21.03 17.12
C TYR A 149 -5.29 21.14 15.79
N SER A 150 -4.02 20.73 15.78
CA SER A 150 -3.16 20.55 14.61
C SER A 150 -3.72 19.56 13.58
N VAL A 151 -4.36 18.45 13.99
CA VAL A 151 -4.95 17.49 13.04
C VAL A 151 -6.19 18.05 12.36
N GLU A 152 -7.09 18.70 13.10
CA GLU A 152 -8.25 19.35 12.49
C GLU A 152 -7.84 20.51 11.58
N LEU A 153 -6.83 21.30 11.98
CA LEU A 153 -6.24 22.35 11.14
C LEU A 153 -5.58 21.76 9.89
N ILE A 154 -4.84 20.66 9.99
CA ILE A 154 -4.22 19.99 8.82
C ILE A 154 -5.31 19.44 7.89
N VAL A 155 -6.37 18.80 8.42
CA VAL A 155 -7.50 18.31 7.60
C VAL A 155 -8.22 19.46 6.91
N ARG A 156 -8.58 20.51 7.65
CA ARG A 156 -9.26 21.68 7.08
C ARG A 156 -8.39 22.39 6.05
N ARG A 157 -7.07 22.50 6.30
CA ARG A 157 -6.11 23.02 5.31
C ARG A 157 -6.04 22.14 4.06
N LEU A 158 -5.95 20.82 4.22
CA LEU A 158 -5.93 19.87 3.10
C LEU A 158 -7.19 19.99 2.24
N ILE A 159 -8.36 20.05 2.87
CA ILE A 159 -9.64 20.23 2.17
C ILE A 159 -9.63 21.57 1.42
N ASN A 160 -9.29 22.66 2.09
CA ASN A 160 -9.26 23.99 1.46
C ASN A 160 -8.25 24.08 0.30
N GLN A 161 -7.08 23.43 0.41
CA GLN A 161 -6.07 23.39 -0.65
C GLN A 161 -6.52 22.52 -1.84
N PHE A 162 -7.17 21.39 -1.58
CA PHE A 162 -7.74 20.55 -2.63
C PHE A 162 -8.83 21.30 -3.41
N GLU A 163 -9.75 21.97 -2.70
CA GLU A 163 -10.79 22.79 -3.31
C GLU A 163 -10.21 23.94 -4.13
N ALA A 164 -9.17 24.63 -3.63
CA ALA A 164 -8.48 25.70 -4.36
C ALA A 164 -7.78 25.19 -5.62
N MET A 165 -7.11 24.02 -5.55
CA MET A 165 -6.47 23.41 -6.72
C MET A 165 -7.51 23.03 -7.78
N TYR A 166 -8.62 22.41 -7.36
CA TYR A 166 -9.70 21.98 -8.25
C TYR A 166 -10.41 23.16 -8.93
N THR A 167 -10.57 24.29 -8.24
CA THR A 167 -11.28 25.47 -8.78
C THR A 167 -10.39 26.47 -9.50
N ARG A 168 -9.08 26.54 -9.19
CA ARG A 168 -8.22 27.65 -9.68
C ARG A 168 -6.99 27.24 -10.47
N ASN A 169 -6.70 25.95 -10.65
CA ASN A 169 -5.48 25.48 -11.33
C ASN A 169 -4.19 26.08 -10.71
N GLU A 170 -4.22 26.40 -9.41
CA GLU A 170 -3.12 27.04 -8.67
C GLU A 170 -2.11 26.01 -8.15
N THR A 171 -0.83 26.40 -8.03
CA THR A 171 0.23 25.59 -7.42
C THR A 171 0.26 25.79 -5.90
N VAL A 172 0.06 24.73 -5.13
CA VAL A 172 0.08 24.77 -3.66
C VAL A 172 1.53 24.91 -3.16
N GLN A 173 1.83 25.99 -2.42
CA GLN A 173 3.18 26.29 -1.91
C GLN A 173 3.52 25.68 -0.53
N GLU A 174 2.53 25.30 0.29
CA GLU A 174 2.80 24.70 1.60
C GLU A 174 3.10 23.19 1.49
N LYS A 175 4.19 22.74 2.12
CA LYS A 175 4.65 21.35 2.09
C LYS A 175 3.89 20.50 3.11
N ILE A 176 2.69 20.05 2.78
CA ILE A 176 2.03 18.97 3.52
C ILE A 176 2.67 17.65 3.13
N THR A 177 3.17 16.89 4.10
CA THR A 177 3.86 15.64 3.81
C THR A 177 2.91 14.44 3.79
N VAL A 178 3.30 13.37 3.09
CA VAL A 178 2.57 12.09 3.12
C VAL A 178 2.41 11.58 4.55
N ARG A 179 3.46 11.68 5.37
CA ARG A 179 3.42 11.29 6.78
C ARG A 179 2.39 12.06 7.60
N ASP A 180 2.24 13.37 7.38
CA ASP A 180 1.25 14.19 8.08
C ASP A 180 -0.17 13.72 7.75
N TYR A 181 -0.44 13.50 6.47
CA TYR A 181 -1.73 13.00 5.98
C TYR A 181 -2.09 11.62 6.54
N VAL A 182 -1.16 10.67 6.48
CA VAL A 182 -1.39 9.30 6.98
C VAL A 182 -1.63 9.30 8.48
N THR A 183 -0.87 10.10 9.24
CA THR A 183 -1.04 10.25 10.70
C THR A 183 -2.45 10.76 11.04
N VAL A 184 -2.89 11.81 10.34
CA VAL A 184 -4.23 12.38 10.47
C VAL A 184 -5.33 11.36 10.18
N LEU A 185 -5.23 10.61 9.07
CA LEU A 185 -6.21 9.59 8.71
C LEU A 185 -6.29 8.46 9.74
N ALA A 186 -5.14 8.01 10.23
CA ALA A 186 -5.05 6.93 11.19
C ALA A 186 -5.75 7.31 12.50
N TRP A 187 -5.50 8.53 13.00
CA TRP A 187 -6.22 9.08 14.13
C TRP A 187 -7.72 9.22 13.86
N ARG A 188 -8.14 9.77 12.71
CA ARG A 188 -9.57 9.90 12.38
C ARG A 188 -10.30 8.56 12.41
N LYS A 189 -9.72 7.51 11.81
CA LYS A 189 -10.29 6.14 11.84
C LYS A 189 -10.35 5.58 13.25
N ALA A 190 -9.29 5.75 14.02
CA ALA A 190 -9.21 5.33 15.41
C ALA A 190 -10.28 5.98 16.30
N TYR A 191 -10.54 7.28 16.11
CA TYR A 191 -11.56 8.02 16.83
C TYR A 191 -12.99 7.64 16.40
N ALA A 192 -13.22 7.45 15.10
CA ALA A 192 -14.52 6.99 14.58
C ALA A 192 -14.88 5.60 15.09
N ALA A 193 -13.92 4.67 15.13
CA ALA A 193 -14.11 3.31 15.64
C ALA A 193 -14.44 3.24 17.14
N THR A 194 -14.22 4.33 17.88
CA THR A 194 -14.33 4.35 19.35
C THR A 194 -15.47 5.22 19.85
N GLY A 195 -16.29 5.77 18.94
CA GLY A 195 -17.42 6.63 19.27
C GLY A 195 -17.03 7.97 19.90
N ALA A 196 -15.74 8.33 19.85
CA ALA A 196 -15.21 9.55 20.46
C ALA A 196 -15.49 10.81 19.63
N ILE A 197 -15.95 10.65 18.39
CA ILE A 197 -16.35 11.72 17.49
C ILE A 197 -17.71 11.33 16.89
N ASN A 198 -18.78 11.98 17.33
CA ASN A 198 -19.98 12.16 16.52
C ASN A 198 -19.74 13.43 15.70
N LEU A 199 -19.48 13.29 14.40
CA LEU A 199 -19.58 14.38 13.44
C LEU A 199 -21.02 14.50 12.97
#